data_AF-A0A0E0ELK1-F1
#
_entry.id   AF-A0A0E0ELK1-F1
#
_cell.length_a   1.000
_cell.length_b   1.000
_cell.length_c   1.000
_cell.angle_alpha   90.00
_cell.angle_beta   90.00
_cell.angle_gamma   90.00
#
_symmetry.space_group_name_H-M   'P 1'
#
loop_
_entity.id
_entity.type
_entity.pdbx_description
1 polymer ?
#
loop_
_entity_poly.entity_id
_entity_poly.type
_entity_poly.pdbx_seq_one_letter_code
_entity_poly.pdbx_strand_id
1 'polypeptide(L)'
;MVSLTLTPRLVCSCCLVSGADLIEATAAATTVKPLNGAEEYLRWKESMLLVLHTAGVAHVLSDEPPQPPPAAAAAGVKEEDGEAEAEAAAAAGRRRWARDDAVCRGHILAALHDRIFPDYVRHGTARAAWEAVARAYDGAGALSAGVARRAFDDLEFYADAPLPEQIAHAEALNAATRLPLGDEDLAGALCEMLPENVGGPASALRRRRHHARRLARRPARGDAPRLQGRHGAPWHYGRFWRCGKPGHHTSNCMG
;
A
#
# COMPACT_ATOMS: atom_id res chain seq x y z
N MET A 1 17.64 -72.33 -21.16
CA MET A 1 16.88 -72.12 -19.91
C MET A 1 17.81 -71.40 -18.95
N VAL A 2 17.78 -70.06 -18.92
CA VAL A 2 17.09 -69.15 -17.97
C VAL A 2 17.89 -68.88 -16.67
N SER A 3 18.15 -67.57 -16.47
CA SER A 3 18.39 -66.78 -15.23
C SER A 3 19.64 -67.06 -14.37
N LEU A 4 20.57 -66.10 -14.22
CA LEU A 4 20.58 -64.82 -13.46
C LEU A 4 21.01 -65.00 -12.00
N THR A 5 22.07 -64.30 -11.58
CA THR A 5 22.25 -63.50 -10.34
C THR A 5 23.75 -63.16 -10.21
N LEU A 6 24.16 -61.90 -10.35
CA LEU A 6 24.14 -60.75 -9.41
C LEU A 6 25.56 -60.45 -8.89
N THR A 7 26.23 -59.48 -9.49
CA THR A 7 27.42 -58.81 -8.94
C THR A 7 26.99 -57.58 -8.11
N PRO A 8 27.56 -57.34 -6.92
CA PRO A 8 27.21 -56.17 -6.12
C PRO A 8 28.00 -54.93 -6.56
N ARG A 9 27.22 -53.92 -6.98
CA ARG A 9 27.34 -52.49 -6.67
C ARG A 9 28.74 -51.88 -6.52
N LEU A 10 29.22 -51.28 -7.61
CA LEU A 10 30.04 -50.07 -7.54
C LEU A 10 29.18 -48.90 -7.03
N VAL A 11 29.69 -48.24 -5.99
CA VAL A 11 29.16 -47.01 -5.40
C VAL A 11 29.27 -45.88 -6.43
N CYS A 12 28.14 -45.31 -6.83
CA CYS A 12 28.09 -44.12 -7.70
C CYS A 12 28.11 -42.84 -6.84
N SER A 13 28.98 -41.92 -7.26
CA SER A 13 29.54 -40.78 -6.55
C SER A 13 28.72 -39.47 -6.65
N CYS A 14 27.39 -39.49 -6.47
CA CYS A 14 26.59 -38.25 -6.68
C CYS A 14 25.48 -37.91 -5.66
N CYS A 15 25.35 -38.60 -4.52
CA CYS A 15 24.19 -38.36 -3.63
C CYS A 15 24.57 -38.25 -2.14
N LEU A 16 25.29 -37.21 -1.74
CA LEU A 16 25.34 -36.78 -0.33
C LEU A 16 25.34 -35.23 -0.27
N VAL A 17 24.24 -34.61 -0.69
CA VAL A 17 23.89 -33.30 -0.14
C VAL A 17 23.21 -33.58 1.19
N SER A 18 23.91 -33.23 2.26
CA SER A 18 23.44 -33.36 3.63
C SER A 18 22.16 -32.54 3.81
N GLY A 19 21.12 -33.15 4.38
CA GLY A 19 19.84 -32.49 4.67
C GLY A 19 19.93 -31.31 5.64
N ALA A 20 21.13 -30.96 6.11
CA ALA A 20 21.39 -29.78 6.91
C ALA A 20 21.49 -28.48 6.08
N ASP A 21 21.89 -28.57 4.80
CA ASP A 21 22.11 -27.38 3.97
C ASP A 21 20.82 -26.83 3.34
N LEU A 22 19.71 -27.60 3.37
CA LEU A 22 18.42 -27.12 2.87
C LEU A 22 17.67 -26.21 3.87
N ILE A 23 18.09 -26.19 5.13
CA ILE A 23 17.50 -25.32 6.16
C ILE A 23 18.22 -23.96 6.19
N GLU A 24 19.47 -23.90 5.74
CA GLU A 24 20.28 -22.67 5.71
C GLU A 24 20.11 -21.82 4.43
N ALA A 25 19.14 -22.17 3.58
CA ALA A 25 18.65 -21.32 2.49
C ALA A 25 17.17 -20.95 2.66
N THR A 26 16.63 -21.05 3.88
CA THR A 26 15.44 -20.26 4.23
C THR A 26 15.90 -18.85 4.56
N ALA A 27 15.96 -18.03 3.51
CA ALA A 27 16.07 -16.59 3.59
C ALA A 27 15.27 -16.09 4.81
N ALA A 28 15.91 -15.28 5.65
CA ALA A 28 15.29 -14.64 6.79
C ALA A 28 13.88 -14.21 6.41
N ALA A 29 12.88 -14.95 6.89
CA ALA A 29 11.49 -14.65 6.61
C ALA A 29 11.22 -13.35 7.35
N THR A 30 11.35 -12.22 6.66
CA THR A 30 11.00 -10.91 7.18
C THR A 30 9.51 -10.98 7.50
N THR A 31 9.18 -11.25 8.77
CA THR A 31 7.81 -11.42 9.20
C THR A 31 7.13 -10.07 9.06
N VAL A 32 6.26 -9.92 8.06
CA VAL A 32 5.47 -8.71 7.91
C VAL A 32 4.45 -8.67 9.04
N LYS A 33 4.49 -7.62 9.85
CA LYS A 33 3.45 -7.38 10.85
C LYS A 33 2.09 -7.32 10.14
N PRO A 34 1.07 -8.10 10.56
CA PRO A 34 -0.21 -8.09 9.89
C PRO A 34 -0.85 -6.69 9.86
N LEU A 35 -1.41 -6.30 8.72
CA LEU A 35 -2.05 -4.99 8.55
C LEU A 35 -3.27 -4.87 9.47
N ASN A 36 -3.22 -3.96 10.44
CA ASN A 36 -4.29 -3.75 11.41
C ASN A 36 -4.80 -2.30 11.46
N GLY A 37 -4.92 -1.65 10.31
CA GLY A 37 -5.48 -0.30 10.16
C GLY A 37 -4.55 0.68 9.46
N ALA A 38 -5.01 1.93 9.33
CA ALA A 38 -4.34 2.94 8.50
C ALA A 38 -2.97 3.38 9.02
N GLU A 39 -2.78 3.47 10.34
CA GLU A 39 -1.51 3.87 10.95
C GLU A 39 -0.34 2.93 10.59
N GLU A 40 -0.64 1.66 10.34
CA GLU A 40 0.36 0.63 10.04
C GLU A 40 0.56 0.41 8.54
N TYR A 41 -0.30 1.02 7.71
CA TYR A 41 -0.38 0.69 6.29
C TYR A 41 0.89 1.03 5.52
N LEU A 42 1.51 2.19 5.72
CA LEU A 42 2.74 2.54 5.00
C LEU A 42 3.88 1.58 5.33
N ARG A 43 4.07 1.28 6.63
CA ARG A 43 5.07 0.31 7.06
C ARG A 43 4.77 -1.09 6.51
N TRP A 44 3.50 -1.50 6.52
CA TRP A 44 3.06 -2.77 5.95
C TRP A 44 3.31 -2.84 4.45
N LYS A 45 2.98 -1.79 3.69
CA LYS A 45 3.15 -1.70 2.24
C LYS A 45 4.60 -1.88 1.84
N GLU A 46 5.51 -1.13 2.47
CA GLU A 46 6.95 -1.23 2.23
C GLU A 46 7.51 -2.62 2.61
N SER A 47 7.11 -3.14 3.77
CA SER A 47 7.54 -4.47 4.22
C SER A 47 7.04 -5.57 3.28
N MET A 48 5.81 -5.44 2.78
CA MET A 48 5.22 -6.38 1.83
C MET A 48 5.92 -6.34 0.49
N LEU A 49 6.17 -5.14 -0.06
CA LEU A 49 6.93 -5.01 -1.31
C LEU A 49 8.30 -5.66 -1.22
N LEU A 50 9.02 -5.45 -0.11
CA LEU A 50 10.32 -6.11 0.13
C LEU A 50 10.18 -7.64 0.12
N VAL A 51 9.17 -8.21 0.79
CA VAL A 51 8.91 -9.65 0.77
C VAL A 51 8.59 -10.17 -0.63
N LEU A 52 7.75 -9.45 -1.39
CA LEU A 52 7.38 -9.86 -2.74
C LEU A 52 8.55 -9.76 -3.74
N HIS A 53 9.43 -8.77 -3.57
CA HIS A 53 10.65 -8.63 -4.37
C HIS A 53 11.66 -9.74 -4.05
N THR A 54 11.88 -10.04 -2.77
CA THR A 54 12.77 -11.13 -2.34
C THR A 54 12.26 -12.50 -2.77
N ALA A 55 10.93 -12.69 -2.82
CA ALA A 55 10.30 -13.88 -3.38
C ALA A 55 10.29 -13.94 -4.92
N GLY A 56 10.67 -12.86 -5.62
CA GLY A 56 10.68 -12.80 -7.09
C GLY A 56 9.31 -12.72 -7.76
N VAL A 57 8.24 -12.46 -6.99
CA VAL A 57 6.85 -12.45 -7.48
C VAL A 57 6.24 -11.05 -7.59
N ALA A 58 6.96 -9.99 -7.21
CA ALA A 58 6.47 -8.62 -7.27
C ALA A 58 6.01 -8.17 -8.68
N HIS A 59 6.58 -8.76 -9.73
CA HIS A 59 6.26 -8.44 -11.13
C HIS A 59 4.76 -8.61 -11.45
N VAL A 60 4.05 -9.55 -10.80
CA VAL A 60 2.63 -9.79 -11.03
C VAL A 60 1.71 -8.65 -10.57
N LEU A 61 2.24 -7.70 -9.78
CA LEU A 61 1.50 -6.52 -9.37
C LEU A 61 1.45 -5.43 -10.45
N SER A 62 2.45 -5.41 -11.35
CA SER A 62 2.66 -4.31 -12.29
C SER A 62 2.51 -4.75 -13.75
N ASP A 63 3.05 -5.93 -14.08
CA ASP A 63 3.09 -6.43 -15.45
C ASP A 63 1.73 -7.00 -15.88
N GLU A 64 1.55 -7.16 -17.19
CA GLU A 64 0.37 -7.80 -17.75
C GLU A 64 0.60 -9.32 -17.87
N PRO A 65 -0.38 -10.18 -17.53
CA PRO A 65 -0.29 -11.61 -17.77
C PRO A 65 0.03 -11.95 -19.23
N PRO A 66 0.84 -13.00 -19.47
CA PRO A 66 1.11 -13.46 -20.83
C PRO A 66 -0.19 -13.86 -21.53
N GLN A 67 -0.42 -13.26 -22.70
CA GLN A 67 -1.64 -13.47 -23.47
C GLN A 67 -1.71 -14.90 -24.05
N PRO A 68 -2.92 -15.48 -24.18
CA PRO A 68 -3.11 -16.68 -24.98
C PRO A 68 -2.90 -16.36 -26.48
N PRO A 69 -2.46 -17.33 -27.29
CA PRO A 69 -2.35 -17.13 -28.73
C PRO A 69 -3.71 -16.74 -29.33
N PRO A 70 -3.74 -15.86 -30.35
CA PRO A 70 -4.99 -15.49 -31.01
C PRO A 70 -5.64 -16.72 -31.65
N ALA A 71 -6.95 -16.87 -31.47
CA ALA A 71 -7.73 -18.01 -31.98
C ALA A 71 -7.58 -18.25 -33.49
N ALA A 72 -7.17 -17.24 -34.26
CA ALA A 72 -6.91 -17.33 -35.69
C ALA A 72 -5.63 -18.13 -36.04
N ALA A 73 -4.62 -18.17 -35.16
CA ALA A 73 -3.39 -18.93 -35.37
C ALA A 73 -3.60 -20.44 -35.16
N ALA A 74 -4.59 -20.83 -34.33
CA ALA A 74 -4.95 -22.23 -34.11
C ALA A 74 -5.69 -22.89 -35.29
N ALA A 75 -6.14 -22.11 -36.28
CA ALA A 75 -7.00 -22.57 -37.36
C ALA A 75 -6.28 -22.86 -38.69
N GLY A 76 -4.96 -22.68 -38.77
CA GLY A 76 -4.20 -23.24 -39.89
C GLY A 76 -2.84 -22.63 -40.13
N VAL A 77 -1.79 -23.36 -39.77
CA VAL A 77 -0.55 -23.58 -40.54
C VAL A 77 -0.05 -24.98 -40.16
N LYS A 78 0.49 -25.74 -41.12
CA LYS A 78 1.18 -27.01 -40.84
C LYS A 78 2.56 -26.68 -40.27
N GLU A 79 2.70 -26.90 -38.97
CA GLU A 79 3.89 -27.18 -38.16
C GLU A 79 5.23 -27.21 -38.92
N GLU A 80 6.03 -26.16 -38.75
CA GLU A 80 7.49 -26.31 -38.61
C GLU A 80 7.79 -26.32 -37.11
N ASP A 81 8.67 -27.22 -36.66
CA ASP A 81 8.96 -27.54 -35.23
C ASP A 81 9.11 -26.31 -34.30
N GLY A 82 9.47 -25.14 -34.82
CA GLY A 82 9.57 -23.89 -34.06
C GLY A 82 8.25 -23.29 -33.55
N GLU A 83 7.10 -23.54 -34.20
CA GLU A 83 5.80 -23.01 -33.75
C GLU A 83 5.27 -23.77 -32.53
N ALA A 84 5.44 -25.10 -32.51
CA ALA A 84 5.12 -25.95 -31.37
C ALA A 84 5.99 -25.62 -30.14
N GLU A 85 7.28 -25.37 -30.34
CA GLU A 85 8.18 -24.94 -29.27
C GLU A 85 7.79 -23.57 -28.71
N ALA A 86 7.39 -22.62 -29.56
CA ALA A 86 6.93 -21.30 -29.16
C ALA A 86 5.63 -21.36 -28.33
N GLU A 87 4.65 -22.18 -28.74
CA GLU A 87 3.41 -22.37 -27.97
C GLU A 87 3.66 -23.10 -26.65
N ALA A 88 4.57 -24.09 -26.63
CA ALA A 88 4.97 -24.77 -25.40
C ALA A 88 5.64 -23.80 -24.42
N ALA A 89 6.52 -22.92 -24.90
CA ALA A 89 7.16 -21.86 -24.12
C ALA A 89 6.13 -20.84 -23.61
N ALA A 90 5.17 -20.42 -24.44
CA ALA A 90 4.10 -19.51 -24.04
C ALA A 90 3.19 -20.14 -22.96
N ALA A 91 2.84 -21.42 -23.12
CA ALA A 91 2.07 -22.17 -22.12
C ALA A 91 2.84 -22.32 -20.80
N ALA A 92 4.15 -22.55 -20.86
CA ALA A 92 5.01 -22.58 -19.68
C ALA A 92 5.06 -21.21 -18.97
N GLY A 93 5.16 -20.12 -19.75
CA GLY A 93 5.07 -18.74 -19.24
C GLY A 93 3.75 -18.47 -18.51
N ARG A 94 2.61 -18.86 -19.10
CA ARG A 94 1.29 -18.74 -18.45
C ARG A 94 1.19 -19.54 -17.16
N ARG A 95 1.70 -20.78 -17.13
CA ARG A 95 1.75 -21.61 -15.91
C ARG A 95 2.62 -20.99 -14.83
N ARG A 96 3.77 -20.41 -15.20
CA ARG A 96 4.65 -19.71 -14.27
C ARG A 96 3.96 -18.47 -13.70
N TRP A 97 3.35 -17.64 -14.55
CA TRP A 97 2.59 -16.47 -14.11
C TRP A 97 1.48 -16.84 -13.12
N ALA A 98 0.66 -17.86 -13.43
CA ALA A 98 -0.42 -18.29 -12.54
C ALA A 98 0.10 -18.77 -11.17
N ARG A 99 1.27 -19.41 -11.13
CA ARG A 99 1.94 -19.78 -9.88
C ARG A 99 2.40 -18.54 -9.11
N ASP A 100 3.10 -17.63 -9.79
CA ASP A 100 3.65 -16.42 -9.17
C ASP A 100 2.54 -15.51 -8.64
N ASP A 101 1.41 -15.38 -9.36
CA ASP A 101 0.22 -14.66 -8.91
C ASP A 101 -0.40 -15.32 -7.66
N ALA A 102 -0.55 -16.65 -7.65
CA ALA A 102 -1.06 -17.36 -6.48
C ALA A 102 -0.17 -17.20 -5.24
N VAL A 103 1.15 -17.26 -5.41
CA VAL A 103 2.14 -17.06 -4.34
C VAL A 103 2.10 -15.61 -3.84
N CYS A 104 2.13 -14.64 -4.74
CA CYS A 104 2.05 -13.21 -4.41
C CYS A 104 0.76 -12.88 -3.64
N ARG A 105 -0.38 -13.38 -4.12
CA ARG A 105 -1.68 -13.25 -3.45
C ARG A 105 -1.64 -13.90 -2.07
N GLY A 106 -1.03 -15.08 -1.94
CA GLY A 106 -0.84 -15.77 -0.66
C GLY A 106 -0.09 -14.92 0.36
N HIS A 107 1.03 -14.32 -0.04
CA HIS A 107 1.80 -13.41 0.83
C HIS A 107 0.98 -12.20 1.29
N ILE A 108 0.28 -11.55 0.36
CA ILE A 108 -0.58 -10.40 0.68
C ILE A 108 -1.62 -10.80 1.73
N LEU A 109 -2.37 -11.88 1.47
CA LEU A 109 -3.47 -12.32 2.33
C LEU A 109 -2.97 -12.81 3.70
N ALA A 110 -1.83 -13.53 3.76
CA ALA A 110 -1.26 -14.02 5.01
C ALA A 110 -0.76 -12.89 5.94
N ALA A 111 -0.49 -11.71 5.38
CA ALA A 111 -0.09 -10.53 6.14
C ALA A 111 -1.24 -9.56 6.41
N LEU A 112 -2.48 -9.99 6.25
CA LEU A 112 -3.66 -9.25 6.70
C LEU A 112 -4.06 -9.73 8.09
N HIS A 113 -4.51 -8.82 8.94
CA HIS A 113 -5.11 -9.20 10.21
C HIS A 113 -6.44 -9.93 9.98
N ASP A 114 -6.77 -10.94 10.78
CA ASP A 114 -7.96 -11.79 10.65
C ASP A 114 -9.26 -10.99 10.48
N ARG A 115 -9.36 -9.86 11.19
CA ARG A 115 -10.51 -8.95 11.12
C ARG A 115 -10.78 -8.36 9.72
N ILE A 116 -9.74 -8.15 8.91
CA ILE A 116 -9.85 -7.53 7.57
C ILE A 116 -9.66 -8.56 6.45
N PHE A 117 -9.09 -9.73 6.74
CA PHE A 117 -8.87 -10.79 5.76
C PHE A 117 -10.14 -11.14 4.93
N PRO A 118 -11.35 -11.28 5.51
CA PRO A 118 -12.57 -11.60 4.75
C PRO A 118 -12.94 -10.57 3.68
N ASP A 119 -12.54 -9.31 3.85
CA ASP A 119 -12.85 -8.25 2.89
C ASP A 119 -12.03 -8.36 1.61
N TYR A 120 -10.83 -8.96 1.69
CA TYR A 120 -9.86 -9.01 0.61
C TYR A 120 -9.70 -10.40 -0.03
N VAL A 121 -10.05 -11.48 0.68
CA VAL A 121 -9.91 -12.87 0.17
C VAL A 121 -10.66 -13.13 -1.15
N ARG A 122 -11.73 -12.36 -1.40
CA ARG A 122 -12.56 -12.41 -2.62
C ARG A 122 -11.85 -11.96 -3.89
N HIS A 123 -10.71 -11.27 -3.78
CA HIS A 123 -9.95 -10.84 -4.96
C HIS A 123 -9.18 -12.03 -5.55
N GLY A 124 -9.50 -12.36 -6.81
CA GLY A 124 -9.01 -13.56 -7.48
C GLY A 124 -7.53 -13.52 -7.88
N THR A 125 -6.95 -12.33 -8.02
CA THR A 125 -5.54 -12.12 -8.39
C THR A 125 -4.80 -11.34 -7.32
N ALA A 126 -3.48 -11.46 -7.29
CA ALA A 126 -2.63 -10.71 -6.37
C ALA A 126 -2.77 -9.20 -6.58
N ARG A 127 -2.73 -8.78 -7.85
CA ARG A 127 -2.90 -7.38 -8.25
C ARG A 127 -4.23 -6.79 -7.77
N ALA A 128 -5.33 -7.52 -7.95
CA ALA A 128 -6.64 -7.04 -7.49
C ALA A 128 -6.72 -6.90 -5.96
N ALA A 129 -6.10 -7.83 -5.22
CA ALA A 129 -6.03 -7.74 -3.76
C ALA A 129 -5.17 -6.53 -3.33
N TRP A 130 -3.98 -6.38 -3.92
CA TRP A 130 -3.06 -5.27 -3.68
C TRP A 130 -3.72 -3.91 -3.95
N GLU A 131 -4.34 -3.73 -5.10
CA GLU A 131 -5.04 -2.50 -5.48
C GLU A 131 -6.26 -2.22 -4.61
N ALA A 132 -6.95 -3.25 -4.10
CA ALA A 132 -8.05 -3.06 -3.17
C ALA A 132 -7.56 -2.55 -1.81
N VAL A 133 -6.46 -3.10 -1.28
CA VAL A 133 -5.83 -2.58 -0.05
C VAL A 133 -5.33 -1.16 -0.30
N ALA A 134 -4.60 -0.94 -1.39
CA ALA A 134 -4.11 0.38 -1.77
C ALA A 134 -5.24 1.41 -1.85
N ARG A 135 -6.35 1.13 -2.53
CA ARG A 135 -7.48 2.08 -2.59
C ARG A 135 -8.08 2.40 -1.22
N ALA A 136 -8.17 1.42 -0.33
CA ALA A 136 -8.72 1.62 1.01
C ALA A 136 -7.82 2.53 1.88
N TYR A 137 -6.50 2.42 1.76
CA TYR A 137 -5.55 3.06 2.66
C TYR A 137 -4.70 4.18 2.02
N ASP A 138 -4.41 4.12 0.71
CA ASP A 138 -3.87 5.27 -0.06
C ASP A 138 -4.96 6.34 -0.27
N GLY A 139 -6.25 5.98 -0.31
CA GLY A 139 -7.37 6.95 -0.35
C GLY A 139 -7.55 7.69 0.99
N ALA A 140 -7.17 7.04 2.09
CA ALA A 140 -6.90 7.75 3.34
C ALA A 140 -5.73 8.73 3.19
N GLY A 141 -4.93 8.69 2.13
CA GLY A 141 -3.90 9.64 1.72
C GLY A 141 -4.37 11.09 1.58
N ALA A 142 -5.57 11.33 1.07
CA ALA A 142 -6.13 12.69 0.99
C ALA A 142 -6.65 13.18 2.35
N LEU A 143 -7.26 12.28 3.12
CA LEU A 143 -7.62 12.52 4.52
C LEU A 143 -6.37 12.70 5.39
N SER A 144 -5.31 11.94 5.10
CA SER A 144 -4.04 11.92 5.80
C SER A 144 -3.17 13.09 5.40
N ALA A 145 -3.29 13.64 4.18
CA ALA A 145 -2.68 14.91 3.80
C ALA A 145 -3.30 16.07 4.58
N GLY A 146 -4.61 16.02 4.83
CA GLY A 146 -5.30 16.95 5.73
C GLY A 146 -4.89 16.77 7.19
N VAL A 147 -4.74 15.53 7.65
CA VAL A 147 -4.22 15.20 8.99
C VAL A 147 -2.76 15.60 9.14
N ALA A 148 -1.91 15.38 8.14
CA ALA A 148 -0.50 15.76 8.10
C ALA A 148 -0.35 17.27 8.12
N ARG A 149 -1.19 18.01 7.37
CA ARG A 149 -1.24 19.47 7.48
C ARG A 149 -1.62 19.91 8.89
N ARG A 150 -2.64 19.29 9.50
CA ARG A 150 -3.04 19.61 10.88
C ARG A 150 -1.95 19.25 11.89
N ALA A 151 -1.30 18.10 11.74
CA ALA A 151 -0.21 17.67 12.60
C ALA A 151 1.01 18.58 12.44
N PHE A 152 1.32 19.03 11.22
CA PHE A 152 2.34 20.06 10.97
C PHE A 152 1.94 21.39 11.64
N ASP A 153 0.69 21.81 11.47
CA ASP A 153 0.10 23.00 12.10
C ASP A 153 -0.13 22.85 13.62
N ASP A 154 0.06 21.67 14.21
CA ASP A 154 0.01 21.41 15.66
C ASP A 154 1.40 21.00 16.20
N LEU A 155 2.43 20.87 15.35
CA LEU A 155 3.79 20.52 15.72
C LEU A 155 4.42 21.53 16.69
N GLU A 156 5.04 21.03 17.76
CA GLU A 156 5.79 21.82 18.73
C GLU A 156 7.17 21.20 18.94
N PHE A 157 8.18 22.06 19.06
CA PHE A 157 9.54 21.61 19.36
C PHE A 157 9.80 21.66 20.86
N TYR A 158 10.31 20.57 21.40
CA TYR A 158 10.65 20.41 22.80
C TYR A 158 12.16 20.52 23.01
N ALA A 159 12.56 21.25 24.05
CA ALA A 159 13.97 21.53 24.34
C ALA A 159 14.74 20.30 24.86
N ASP A 160 14.03 19.31 25.40
CA ASP A 160 14.54 18.06 25.95
C ASP A 160 14.55 16.90 24.94
N ALA A 161 14.04 17.11 23.73
CA ALA A 161 14.06 16.12 22.66
C ALA A 161 15.19 16.41 21.63
N PRO A 162 15.80 15.37 21.04
CA PRO A 162 16.77 15.53 19.95
C PRO A 162 16.22 16.38 18.80
N LEU A 163 16.95 17.44 18.43
CA LEU A 163 16.51 18.40 17.43
C LEU A 163 16.45 17.83 16.00
N PRO A 164 17.43 17.05 15.52
CA PRO A 164 17.40 16.49 14.16
C PRO A 164 16.16 15.64 13.88
N GLU A 165 15.72 14.83 14.84
CA GLU A 165 14.56 13.94 14.75
C GLU A 165 13.26 14.75 14.67
N GLN A 166 13.18 15.86 15.41
CA GLN A 166 12.04 16.77 15.33
C GLN A 166 11.96 17.49 13.98
N ILE A 167 13.11 17.87 13.42
CA ILE A 167 13.20 18.46 12.07
C ILE A 167 12.78 17.42 11.02
N ALA A 168 13.33 16.21 11.09
CA ALA A 168 12.97 15.13 10.17
C ALA A 168 11.46 14.78 10.26
N HIS A 169 10.88 14.82 11.46
CA HIS A 169 9.44 14.62 11.62
C HIS A 169 8.63 15.76 10.97
N ALA A 170 9.07 17.01 11.11
CA ALA A 170 8.43 18.15 10.48
C ALA A 170 8.51 18.10 8.94
N GLU A 171 9.66 17.73 8.40
CA GLU A 171 9.88 17.51 6.96
C GLU A 171 8.98 16.40 6.42
N ALA A 172 8.88 15.27 7.14
CA ALA A 172 8.00 14.16 6.78
C ALA A 172 6.52 14.59 6.77
N LEU A 173 6.08 15.36 7.77
CA LEU A 173 4.72 15.90 7.81
C LEU A 173 4.46 16.88 6.65
N ASN A 174 5.41 17.75 6.32
CA ASN A 174 5.32 18.67 5.19
C ASN A 174 5.20 17.91 3.85
N ALA A 175 6.06 16.93 3.64
CA ALA A 175 6.08 16.08 2.45
C ALA A 175 4.79 15.27 2.27
N ALA A 176 4.14 14.87 3.37
CA ALA A 176 2.86 14.18 3.36
C ALA A 176 1.66 15.11 3.07
N THR A 177 1.83 16.44 3.03
CA THR A 177 0.74 17.36 2.69
C THR A 177 0.47 17.41 1.19
N ARG A 178 -0.74 17.81 0.79
CA ARG A 178 -1.12 17.96 -0.63
C ARG A 178 -0.31 19.04 -1.38
N LEU A 179 0.18 20.03 -0.64
CA LEU A 179 0.95 21.16 -1.15
C LEU A 179 2.12 21.40 -0.18
N PRO A 180 3.21 20.62 -0.28
CA PRO A 180 4.36 20.80 0.57
C PRO A 180 4.96 22.20 0.38
N LEU A 181 5.45 22.78 1.46
CA LEU A 181 6.30 23.98 1.41
C LEU A 181 7.61 23.63 0.72
N GLY A 182 8.15 24.55 -0.08
CA GLY A 182 9.54 24.43 -0.57
C GLY A 182 10.54 24.63 0.56
N ASP A 183 11.80 24.25 0.32
CA ASP A 183 12.85 24.20 1.35
C ASP A 183 13.02 25.52 2.13
N GLU A 184 13.02 26.67 1.43
CA GLU A 184 13.12 28.00 2.04
C GLU A 184 11.91 28.34 2.93
N ASP A 185 10.69 28.05 2.45
CA ASP A 185 9.46 28.31 3.21
C ASP A 185 9.35 27.38 4.43
N LEU A 186 9.79 26.13 4.28
CA LEU A 186 9.86 25.16 5.36
C LEU A 186 10.88 25.60 6.41
N ALA A 187 12.11 25.93 6.00
CA ALA A 187 13.15 26.42 6.90
C ALA A 187 12.69 27.68 7.65
N GLY A 188 12.02 28.61 6.95
CA GLY A 188 11.38 29.77 7.55
C GLY A 188 10.36 29.39 8.63
N ALA A 189 9.43 28.48 8.30
CA ALA A 189 8.42 27.99 9.25
C ALA A 189 9.04 27.28 10.47
N LEU A 190 10.05 26.42 10.26
CA LEU A 190 10.78 25.74 11.33
C LEU A 190 11.47 26.74 12.26
N CYS A 191 12.10 27.77 11.72
CA CYS A 191 12.71 28.85 12.52
C CYS A 191 11.69 29.58 13.42
N GLU A 192 10.41 29.64 13.02
CA GLU A 192 9.33 30.17 13.87
C GLU A 192 8.95 29.21 15.01
N MET A 193 9.32 27.92 14.93
CA MET A 193 8.98 26.86 15.89
C MET A 193 10.13 26.46 16.84
N LEU A 194 11.40 26.70 16.48
CA LEU A 194 12.63 26.27 17.19
C LEU A 194 12.87 26.88 18.58
N PRO A 195 12.89 26.14 19.71
CA PRO A 195 12.77 26.64 21.10
C PRO A 195 13.78 27.73 21.47
N GLU A 196 13.52 28.50 22.54
CA GLU A 196 14.26 29.75 22.83
C GLU A 196 15.76 29.52 23.06
N ASN A 197 16.12 28.34 23.58
CA ASN A 197 17.49 27.89 23.77
C ASN A 197 18.25 27.62 22.45
N VAL A 198 17.54 27.46 21.33
CA VAL A 198 18.13 27.19 20.00
C VAL A 198 18.02 28.42 19.09
N GLY A 199 16.87 29.11 19.08
CA GLY A 199 16.58 30.22 18.17
C GLY A 199 16.83 31.63 18.73
N GLY A 200 17.13 31.75 20.03
CA GLY A 200 17.33 33.04 20.69
C GLY A 200 16.04 33.90 20.79
N PRO A 201 16.15 35.18 21.19
CA PRO A 201 15.00 36.04 21.50
C PRO A 201 14.08 36.34 20.30
N ALA A 202 14.64 36.36 19.08
CA ALA A 202 13.87 36.60 17.85
C ALA A 202 12.91 35.43 17.55
N SER A 203 13.29 34.20 17.90
CA SER A 203 12.45 33.02 17.73
C SER A 203 11.30 32.97 18.73
N ALA A 204 11.44 33.57 19.93
CA ALA A 204 10.35 33.69 20.90
C ALA A 204 9.16 34.52 20.37
N LEU A 205 9.45 35.65 19.71
CA LEU A 205 8.44 36.50 19.07
C LEU A 205 7.76 35.81 17.89
N ARG A 206 8.54 35.07 17.08
CA ARG A 206 8.02 34.28 15.95
C ARG A 206 7.14 33.12 16.43
N ARG A 207 7.53 32.43 17.50
CA ARG A 207 6.73 31.41 18.19
C ARG A 207 5.37 31.92 18.62
N ARG A 208 5.32 33.08 19.27
CA ARG A 208 4.07 33.69 19.73
C ARG A 208 3.14 34.02 18.55
N ARG A 209 3.69 34.54 17.45
CA ARG A 209 2.93 34.81 16.22
C ARG A 209 2.41 33.53 15.57
N HIS A 210 3.24 32.51 15.50
CA HIS A 210 2.88 31.20 14.98
C HIS A 210 1.78 30.53 15.82
N HIS A 211 1.90 30.54 17.15
CA HIS A 211 0.86 30.07 18.07
C HIS A 211 -0.45 30.85 17.92
N ALA A 212 -0.39 32.19 17.75
CA ALA A 212 -1.59 33.00 17.50
C ALA A 212 -2.26 32.65 16.15
N ARG A 213 -1.48 32.45 15.09
CA ARG A 213 -1.97 31.99 13.78
C ARG A 213 -2.61 30.60 13.86
N ARG A 214 -2.05 29.69 14.66
CA ARG A 214 -2.62 28.36 14.92
C ARG A 214 -3.97 28.42 15.59
N LEU A 215 -4.08 29.21 16.66
CA LEU A 215 -5.34 29.42 17.36
C LEU A 215 -6.42 30.02 16.45
N ALA A 216 -6.04 30.95 15.55
CA ALA A 216 -6.95 31.55 14.58
C ALA A 216 -7.40 30.57 13.47
N ARG A 217 -6.59 29.55 13.15
CA ARG A 217 -6.88 28.53 12.13
C ARG A 217 -7.63 27.31 12.68
N ARG A 218 -7.70 27.13 14.01
CA ARG A 218 -8.51 26.07 14.61
C ARG A 218 -9.99 26.38 14.38
N PRO A 219 -10.74 25.51 13.68
CA PRO A 219 -12.19 25.66 13.63
C PRO A 219 -12.74 25.53 15.05
N ALA A 220 -13.72 26.36 15.40
CA ALA A 220 -14.45 26.22 16.65
C ALA A 220 -14.95 24.76 16.74
N ARG A 221 -14.55 24.03 17.79
CA ARG A 221 -15.03 22.67 18.03
C ARG A 221 -16.53 22.73 18.36
N GLY A 222 -17.36 22.68 17.32
CA GLY A 222 -18.79 22.44 17.39
C GLY A 222 -19.12 21.39 16.34
N ASP A 223 -19.60 20.24 16.80
CA ASP A 223 -20.18 19.13 16.03
C ASP A 223 -19.24 18.30 15.15
N ALA A 224 -18.64 17.28 15.77
CA ALA A 224 -18.26 16.07 15.06
C ALA A 224 -19.52 15.26 14.72
N PRO A 225 -19.80 14.92 13.44
CA PRO A 225 -20.83 13.94 13.15
C PRO A 225 -20.30 12.57 13.59
N ARG A 226 -21.01 11.95 14.53
CA ARG A 226 -20.81 10.54 14.90
C ARG A 226 -20.96 9.68 13.64
N LEU A 227 -19.88 9.05 13.21
CA LEU A 227 -19.93 7.94 12.24
C LEU A 227 -20.51 6.72 12.95
N GLN A 228 -21.83 6.70 13.11
CA GLN A 228 -22.58 5.46 13.32
C GLN A 228 -22.84 4.86 11.94
N GLY A 229 -22.33 3.65 11.72
CA GLY A 229 -22.54 2.89 10.48
C GLY A 229 -24.02 2.80 10.14
N ARG A 230 -24.37 3.17 8.90
CA ARG A 230 -25.73 3.03 8.38
C ARG A 230 -25.70 2.06 7.20
N HIS A 231 -25.75 0.77 7.53
CA HIS A 231 -26.29 -0.21 6.60
C HIS A 231 -27.80 0.01 6.50
N GLY A 232 -28.29 0.22 5.28
CA GLY A 232 -29.69 0.06 4.88
C GLY A 232 -30.66 1.18 5.28
N ALA A 233 -30.89 2.14 4.38
CA ALA A 233 -32.20 2.81 4.28
C ALA A 233 -32.40 3.39 2.85
N PRO A 234 -33.63 3.39 2.30
CA PRO A 234 -33.90 3.67 0.90
C PRO A 234 -33.81 5.17 0.58
N TRP A 235 -33.48 5.47 -0.68
CA TRP A 235 -33.36 6.81 -1.24
C TRP A 235 -34.63 7.64 -1.01
N HIS A 236 -34.63 8.47 0.02
CA HIS A 236 -35.58 9.58 0.14
C HIS A 236 -35.00 10.78 -0.60
N TYR A 237 -35.60 11.09 -1.74
CA TYR A 237 -35.47 12.35 -2.47
C TYR A 237 -35.66 13.52 -1.49
N GLY A 238 -34.57 14.20 -1.16
CA GLY A 238 -34.55 15.34 -0.25
C GLY A 238 -35.39 16.50 -0.81
N ARG A 239 -36.11 17.17 0.10
CA ARG A 239 -36.84 18.40 -0.20
C ARG A 239 -35.84 19.49 -0.59
N PHE A 240 -36.11 20.20 -1.69
CA PHE A 240 -35.25 21.29 -2.15
C PHE A 240 -35.27 22.46 -1.14
N TRP A 241 -34.09 22.95 -0.73
CA TRP A 241 -33.93 23.93 0.36
C TRP A 241 -34.73 25.23 0.17
N ARG A 242 -34.99 25.65 -1.08
CA ARG A 242 -35.68 26.93 -1.34
C ARG A 242 -37.21 26.87 -1.27
N CYS A 243 -37.83 25.78 -1.72
CA CYS A 243 -39.30 25.66 -1.78
C CYS A 243 -39.87 24.39 -1.11
N GLY A 244 -39.04 23.55 -0.49
CA GLY A 244 -39.46 22.41 0.31
C GLY A 244 -40.11 21.27 -0.47
N LYS A 245 -40.24 21.35 -1.80
CA LYS A 245 -40.81 20.30 -2.64
C LYS A 245 -39.70 19.35 -3.13
N PRO A 246 -39.92 18.02 -3.12
CA PRO A 246 -38.98 17.07 -3.70
C PRO A 246 -39.05 17.09 -5.24
N GLY A 247 -38.02 16.56 -5.90
CA GLY A 247 -38.13 16.09 -7.30
C GLY A 247 -37.92 17.11 -8.42
N HIS A 248 -37.29 18.27 -8.18
CA HIS A 248 -36.99 19.24 -9.26
C HIS A 248 -35.68 20.00 -9.02
N HIS A 249 -35.04 20.43 -10.12
CA HIS A 249 -33.82 21.25 -10.11
C HIS A 249 -34.13 22.73 -9.82
N THR A 250 -33.13 23.45 -9.33
CA THR A 250 -33.12 24.89 -8.99
C THR A 250 -33.75 25.78 -10.06
N SER A 251 -33.56 25.47 -11.34
CA SER A 251 -34.07 26.24 -12.48
C SER A 251 -35.59 26.11 -12.69
N ASN A 252 -36.24 25.11 -12.09
CA ASN A 252 -37.66 24.81 -12.29
C ASN A 252 -38.52 25.15 -11.05
N CYS A 253 -37.96 25.72 -9.98
CA CYS A 253 -38.76 26.20 -8.86
C CYS A 253 -39.31 27.60 -9.22
N MET A 254 -40.51 27.65 -9.83
CA MET A 254 -41.25 28.91 -10.02
C MET A 254 -41.75 29.39 -8.65
N GLY A 255 -41.47 30.65 -8.34
CA GLY A 255 -41.91 31.34 -7.11
C GLY A 255 -43.41 31.54 -7.06
#